data_AF-A0A532EYU5-F1
#
_entry.id   AF-A0A532EYU5-F1
#
_cell.length_a   1.000
_cell.length_b   1.000
_cell.length_c   1.000
_cell.angle_alpha   90.00
_cell.angle_beta   90.00
_cell.angle_gamma   90.00
#
_symmetry.space_group_name_H-M   'P 1'
#
loop_
_entity.id
_entity.type
_entity.pdbx_description
1 polymer ?
#
loop_
_entity_poly.entity_id
_entity_poly.type
_entity_poly.pdbx_seq_one_letter_code
_entity_poly.pdbx_strand_id
1 'polypeptide(L)' 'MKFVMPTLRRVVFDTNVLITAYLCPGIPRTALDIIRSGRIILVSAQPAIKEFVRVLGYQNFGFPLKRLHHWLTI' A
#
# COMPACT_ATOMS: atom_id res chain seq x y z
N MET A 1 -9.23 30.54 -19.51
CA MET A 1 -9.16 30.00 -18.13
C MET A 1 -8.12 28.88 -18.10
N LYS A 2 -7.06 28.96 -17.29
CA LYS A 2 -6.13 27.85 -17.07
C LYS A 2 -6.69 26.99 -15.93
N PHE A 3 -7.07 25.75 -16.24
CA PHE A 3 -7.42 24.76 -15.24
C PHE A 3 -6.12 24.26 -14.62
N VAL A 4 -5.78 24.73 -13.41
CA VAL A 4 -4.66 24.18 -12.64
C VAL A 4 -5.23 23.04 -11.81
N MET A 5 -5.00 21.80 -12.23
CA MET A 5 -5.32 20.66 -11.38
C MET A 5 -4.41 20.72 -10.14
N PRO A 6 -4.94 20.57 -8.91
CA PRO A 6 -4.11 20.50 -7.72
C PRO A 6 -3.13 19.34 -7.86
N THR A 7 -1.85 19.60 -7.60
CA THR A 7 -0.81 18.58 -7.66
C THR A 7 -1.05 17.55 -6.57
N LEU A 8 -1.46 16.33 -6.96
CA LEU A 8 -1.57 15.22 -6.02
C LEU A 8 -0.19 14.92 -5.42
N ARG A 9 -0.12 14.86 -4.08
CA ARG A 9 1.11 14.48 -3.39
C ARG A 9 1.41 13.01 -3.62
N ARG A 10 2.69 12.70 -3.83
CA ARG A 10 3.19 11.34 -4.04
C ARG A 10 4.00 10.93 -2.81
N VAL A 11 3.78 9.73 -2.30
CA VAL A 11 4.49 9.19 -1.13
C VAL A 11 5.05 7.81 -1.45
N VAL A 12 6.11 7.43 -0.75
CA VAL A 12 6.68 6.09 -0.80
C VAL A 12 6.62 5.54 0.61
N PHE A 13 6.11 4.31 0.75
CA PHE A 13 6.21 3.56 2.00
C PHE A 13 7.33 2.54 1.88
N ASP A 14 8.08 2.39 2.95
CA ASP A 14 8.93 1.22 3.12
C ASP A 14 8.04 -0.05 3.18
N THR A 15 8.59 -1.19 2.76
CA THR A 15 7.89 -2.47 2.75
C THR A 15 7.35 -2.82 4.14
N ASN A 16 8.08 -2.56 5.22
CA ASN A 16 7.64 -2.86 6.58
C ASN A 16 6.50 -1.94 7.05
N VAL A 17 6.52 -0.67 6.64
CA VAL A 17 5.43 0.27 6.92
C VAL A 17 4.17 -0.17 6.20
N LEU A 18 4.30 -0.58 4.93
CA LEU A 18 3.18 -1.09 4.16
C LEU A 18 2.62 -2.38 4.78
N ILE A 19 3.47 -3.35 5.13
CA ILE A 19 3.04 -4.58 5.83
C ILE A 19 2.29 -4.24 7.13
N THR A 20 2.87 -3.37 7.96
CA THR A 20 2.25 -2.96 9.22
C THR A 20 0.90 -2.29 8.98
N ALA A 21 0.77 -1.47 7.94
CA ALA A 21 -0.48 -0.81 7.58
C ALA A 21 -1.59 -1.79 7.15
N TYR A 22 -1.23 -2.92 6.54
CA TYR A 22 -2.20 -3.95 6.16
C TYR A 22 -2.56 -4.88 7.32
N LEU A 23 -1.65 -5.13 8.26
CA LEU A 23 -1.80 -6.15 9.30
C LEU A 23 -2.22 -5.60 10.66
N CYS A 24 -1.84 -4.38 10.97
CA CYS A 24 -2.00 -3.80 12.30
C CYS A 24 -2.89 -2.55 12.25
N PRO A 25 -3.70 -2.29 13.29
CA PRO A 25 -4.32 -0.98 13.46
C PRO A 25 -3.28 0.09 13.80
N GLY A 26 -3.68 1.37 13.76
CA GLY A 26 -2.85 2.50 14.17
C GLY A 26 -2.40 3.40 13.02
N ILE A 27 -1.36 4.21 13.26
CA ILE A 27 -0.90 5.26 12.34
C ILE A 27 -0.61 4.74 10.92
N PRO A 28 0.09 3.60 10.72
CA PRO A 28 0.32 3.07 9.38
C PRO A 28 -0.98 2.75 8.63
N ARG A 29 -1.98 2.20 9.33
CA ARG A 29 -3.30 1.92 8.75
C ARG A 29 -4.03 3.19 8.35
N THR A 30 -4.03 4.21 9.21
CA THR A 30 -4.61 5.52 8.89
C THR A 30 -3.96 6.13 7.65
N ALA A 31 -2.63 6.01 7.53
CA ALA A 31 -1.91 6.53 6.36
C ALA A 31 -2.30 5.79 5.06
N LEU A 32 -2.47 4.46 5.13
CA LEU A 32 -2.98 3.65 4.02
C LEU A 32 -4.42 4.01 3.65
N ASP A 33 -5.29 4.29 4.62
CA ASP A 33 -6.67 4.69 4.35
C ASP A 33 -6.74 6.08 3.67
N ILE A 34 -5.83 7.00 4.01
CA ILE A 34 -5.69 8.29 3.30
C ILE A 34 -5.26 8.07 1.85
N ILE A 35 -4.32 7.17 1.60
CA ILE A 35 -3.91 6.79 0.23
C ILE A 35 -5.11 6.22 -0.54
N ARG A 36 -5.85 5.28 0.06
CA ARG A 36 -7.05 4.66 -0.53
C ARG A 36 -8.17 5.65 -0.84
N SER A 37 -8.24 6.77 -0.12
CA SER A 37 -9.20 7.84 -0.41
C SER A 37 -8.91 8.60 -1.71
N GLY A 38 -7.78 8.31 -2.38
CA GLY A 38 -7.37 8.97 -3.63
C GLY A 38 -6.79 10.38 -3.42
N ARG A 39 -6.58 10.81 -2.18
CA ARG A 39 -5.99 12.14 -1.86
C ARG A 39 -4.47 12.17 -2.06
N ILE A 40 -3.82 11.02 -2.04
CA ILE A 40 -2.36 10.85 -2.13
C ILE A 40 -2.08 9.64 -3.01
N ILE A 41 -1.06 9.74 -3.87
CA ILE A 41 -0.60 8.63 -4.70
C ILE A 41 0.50 7.88 -3.95
N LEU A 42 0.29 6.60 -3.68
CA LEU A 42 1.36 5.71 -3.24
C LEU A 42 2.18 5.28 -4.46
N VAL A 43 3.48 5.52 -4.41
CA VAL A 43 4.45 5.14 -5.43
C VAL A 43 5.32 4.03 -4.87
N SER A 44 5.54 2.98 -5.67
CA SER A 44 6.42 1.88 -5.30
C SER A 44 7.22 1.40 -6.50
N ALA A 45 8.44 0.92 -6.23
CA ALA A 45 9.29 0.31 -7.24
C ALA A 45 8.93 -1.18 -7.39
N GLN A 46 9.10 -1.72 -8.60
CA GLN A 46 8.85 -3.13 -8.89
C GLN A 46 9.55 -4.11 -7.91
N PRO A 47 10.82 -3.90 -7.50
CA PRO A 47 11.45 -4.74 -6.49
C PRO A 47 10.75 -4.70 -5.13
N ALA A 48 10.30 -3.52 -4.68
CA ALA A 48 9.61 -3.36 -3.40
C ALA A 48 8.24 -4.05 -3.41
N ILE A 49 7.51 -4.00 -4.55
CA ILE A 49 6.25 -4.73 -4.73
C ILE A 49 6.50 -6.25 -4.63
N LYS A 50 7.53 -6.77 -5.30
CA LYS A 50 7.88 -8.20 -5.23
C LYS A 50 8.20 -8.64 -3.81
N GLU A 51 8.97 -7.84 -3.08
CA GLU A 51 9.29 -8.12 -1.69
C GLU A 51 8.04 -8.12 -0.81
N PHE A 52 7.18 -7.11 -0.96
CA PHE A 52 5.91 -7.00 -0.23
C PHE A 52 5.03 -8.25 -0.43
N VAL A 53 4.82 -8.68 -1.67
CA VAL A 53 4.04 -9.90 -2.00
C VAL A 53 4.67 -11.15 -1.38
N ARG A 54 5.99 -11.28 -1.48
CA ARG A 54 6.73 -12.41 -0.93
C ARG A 54 6.59 -12.49 0.59
N VAL A 55 6.71 -11.37 1.29
CA VAL A 55 6.60 -11.31 2.76
C VAL A 55 5.18 -11.61 3.20
N LEU A 56 4.16 -11.08 2.52
CA LEU A 56 2.76 -11.42 2.81
C LEU A 56 2.43 -12.91 2.58
N GLY A 57 3.18 -13.58 1.69
CA GLY A 57 3.04 -15.01 1.42
C GLY A 57 3.68 -15.92 2.46
N TYR A 58 4.41 -15.39 3.45
CA TYR A 58 4.96 -16.22 4.52
C TYR A 58 3.84 -16.81 5.40
N GLN A 59 3.97 -18.09 5.74
CA GLN A 59 3.01 -18.83 6.57
C GLN A 59 2.75 -18.16 7.94
N ASN A 60 3.67 -17.30 8.40
CA ASN A 60 3.59 -16.58 9.67
C ASN A 60 2.52 -15.47 9.70
N PHE A 61 1.97 -15.05 8.57
CA PHE A 61 0.96 -13.97 8.52
C PHE A 61 -0.48 -14.45 8.29
N GLY A 62 -0.71 -15.77 8.17
CA GLY A 62 -2.06 -16.34 8.13
C GLY A 62 -2.87 -16.06 6.85
N PHE A 63 -2.27 -15.51 5.79
CA PHE A 63 -2.98 -15.26 4.53
C PHE A 63 -2.96 -16.49 3.62
N PRO A 64 -4.12 -17.08 3.25
CA PRO A 64 -4.16 -18.04 2.16
C PRO A 64 -3.84 -17.30 0.86
N LEU A 65 -2.76 -17.72 0.18
CA LEU A 65 -2.22 -17.11 -1.06
C LEU A 65 -3.28 -16.78 -2.13
N LYS A 66 -4.40 -17.50 -2.18
CA LYS A 66 -5.53 -17.23 -3.07
C LYS A 66 -6.20 -15.86 -2.87
N ARG A 67 -6.04 -15.20 -1.72
CA ARG A 67 -6.69 -13.92 -1.40
C ARG A 67 -5.84 -12.70 -1.75
N LEU A 68 -4.54 -12.86 -2.01
CA LEU A 68 -3.62 -11.74 -2.26
C LEU A 68 -3.93 -10.94 -3.54
N HIS A 69 -4.41 -11.60 -4.59
CA HIS A 69 -4.70 -10.92 -5.87
C HIS A 69 -5.76 -9.82 -5.72
N HIS A 70 -6.75 -9.98 -4.84
CA HIS A 70 -7.82 -8.99 -4.69
C HIS A 70 -7.36 -7.69 -3.98
N TRP A 71 -6.30 -7.76 -3.16
CA TRP A 71 -5.84 -6.62 -2.36
C TRP A 71 -4.78 -5.76 -3.05
N LEU A 72 -4.18 -6.26 -4.12
CA LEU A 72 -3.12 -5.58 -4.89
C LEU A 72 -3.66 -4.87 -6.14
N THR A 73 -4.95 -5.05 -6.47
CA THR A 73 -5.58 -4.45 -7.67
C THR A 73 -6.47 -3.25 -7.34
N ILE A 74 -6.32 -2.64 -6.15
CA ILE A 74 -7.08 -1.45 -5.72
C ILE A 74 -6.12 -0.32 -5.39
#